data_AF-V4UCQ6-F1
#
_entry.id   AF-V4UCQ6-F1
#
_cell.length_a   1.000
_cell.length_b   1.000
_cell.length_c   1.000
_cell.angle_alpha   90.00
_cell.angle_beta   90.00
_cell.angle_gamma   90.00
#
_symmetry.space_group_name_H-M   'P 1'
#
loop_
_entity.id
_entity.type
_entity.pdbx_description
1 polymer ?
#
loop_
_entity_poly.entity_id
_entity_poly.type
_entity_poly.pdbx_seq_one_letter_code
_entity_poly.pdbx_strand_id
1 'polypeptide(L)'
;MTMRKLNLVFTSTPGIGNLVPVVEFARLLTNRDRRFSATVLIITIPERPIVNSYILTRGTALSVHDNDDVNFLHLPTVDPLSPDEYQSSLGYLCTLIEKHKPHVKHAIANLMATESGSDNAVSVRVAGLFVDMFCTSMIDVANELGIPSYLYFASPASFLGFLLYFPTLDTQLATEFVDSDTEFIVPKDSSITELKIPSFANPLPPLVLPTTALKRKQDGYMWYLYHGRRYLETKGMIVNTFQELEPYAIDSLRVTEMPPVYPIGPVLDLHGLAQWHPDRASQEKIMRWLDDQPPSSVVFLCFGSMGSLSEAQLREIAVGLERTGFRFLWSIREPSKGTIYLPGEYTNLEEILPEGFFHRTAKIGLVCGWVPQVAILAHQAVGGFVSHCGWNSVLESLWFSVPMATWPVYAEQQMNAFQLVKEFGLAVEIRLDFREGSDVVLAEELEKGLQQLMDGDDEVRRKVKQMKEKSRTAMMEDGSSYNSLGSLIEDLMANIGC
;
A
#
# COMPACT_ATOMS: atom_id res chain seq x y z
N MET A 1 -12.94 -28.52 -28.41
CA MET A 1 -12.22 -27.25 -28.66
C MET A 1 -11.77 -26.72 -27.32
N THR A 2 -10.48 -26.74 -27.04
CA THR A 2 -9.89 -26.07 -25.88
C THR A 2 -10.09 -24.57 -26.04
N MET A 3 -10.75 -23.93 -25.08
CA MET A 3 -11.04 -22.49 -25.13
C MET A 3 -9.71 -21.72 -25.08
N ARG A 4 -9.55 -20.71 -25.96
CA ARG A 4 -8.37 -19.84 -26.01
C ARG A 4 -8.27 -19.05 -24.70
N LYS A 5 -7.13 -19.09 -24.02
CA LYS A 5 -6.96 -18.38 -22.74
C LYS A 5 -6.57 -16.91 -22.98
N LEU A 6 -7.12 -16.00 -22.20
CA LEU A 6 -6.87 -14.56 -22.29
C LEU A 6 -5.83 -14.17 -21.24
N ASN A 7 -4.63 -13.76 -21.67
CA ASN A 7 -3.57 -13.34 -20.76
C ASN A 7 -3.65 -11.85 -20.47
N LEU A 8 -3.76 -11.52 -19.19
CA LEU A 8 -3.68 -10.16 -18.68
C LEU A 8 -2.27 -9.92 -18.18
N VAL A 9 -1.63 -8.87 -18.67
CA VAL A 9 -0.27 -8.51 -18.26
C VAL A 9 -0.34 -7.45 -17.17
N PHE A 10 0.50 -7.55 -16.15
CA PHE A 10 0.54 -6.62 -15.03
C PHE A 10 1.93 -6.02 -14.90
N THR A 11 2.03 -4.70 -14.75
CA THR A 11 3.24 -4.01 -14.30
C THR A 11 3.02 -3.49 -12.89
N SER A 12 4.06 -3.57 -12.06
CA SER A 12 3.98 -3.15 -10.66
C SER A 12 5.20 -2.34 -10.27
N THR A 13 4.99 -1.32 -9.46
CA THR A 13 6.06 -0.61 -8.77
C THR A 13 6.83 -1.60 -7.88
N PRO A 14 8.17 -1.63 -7.92
CA PRO A 14 9.01 -2.60 -7.20
C PRO A 14 9.09 -2.29 -5.69
N GLY A 15 7.96 -2.42 -5.00
CA GLY A 15 7.80 -2.30 -3.56
C GLY A 15 6.69 -3.21 -3.06
N ILE A 16 6.85 -3.79 -1.86
CA ILE A 16 5.89 -4.76 -1.29
C ILE A 16 4.47 -4.17 -1.20
N GLY A 17 4.35 -2.88 -0.87
CA GLY A 17 3.05 -2.20 -0.79
C GLY A 17 2.27 -2.13 -2.12
N ASN A 18 2.94 -2.31 -3.27
CA ASN A 18 2.32 -2.30 -4.60
C ASN A 18 2.30 -3.69 -5.22
N LEU A 19 3.42 -4.42 -5.13
CA LEU A 19 3.60 -5.72 -5.76
C LEU A 19 2.71 -6.80 -5.16
N VAL A 20 2.57 -6.85 -3.82
CA VAL A 20 1.71 -7.84 -3.18
C VAL A 20 0.25 -7.66 -3.60
N PRO A 21 -0.36 -6.45 -3.49
CA PRO A 21 -1.72 -6.24 -3.97
C PRO A 21 -1.93 -6.52 -5.46
N VAL A 22 -0.96 -6.21 -6.33
CA VAL A 22 -1.06 -6.54 -7.78
C VAL A 22 -1.14 -8.05 -7.99
N VAL A 23 -0.30 -8.83 -7.31
CA VAL A 23 -0.30 -10.29 -7.43
C VAL A 23 -1.60 -10.89 -6.88
N GLU A 24 -2.07 -10.41 -5.74
CA GLU A 24 -3.32 -10.88 -5.14
C GLU A 24 -4.54 -10.50 -6.00
N PHE A 25 -4.52 -9.33 -6.65
CA PHE A 25 -5.56 -8.97 -7.63
C PHE A 25 -5.52 -9.91 -8.85
N ALA A 26 -4.34 -10.19 -9.40
CA ALA A 26 -4.20 -11.13 -10.51
C ALA A 26 -4.74 -12.52 -10.16
N ARG A 27 -4.48 -13.01 -8.94
CA ARG A 27 -5.07 -14.26 -8.41
C ARG A 27 -6.57 -14.18 -8.27
N LEU A 28 -7.07 -13.11 -7.66
CA LEU A 28 -8.50 -12.91 -7.46
C LEU A 28 -9.26 -12.96 -8.79
N LEU A 29 -8.75 -12.27 -9.82
CA LEU A 29 -9.35 -12.25 -11.15
C LEU A 29 -9.28 -13.61 -11.85
N THR A 30 -8.12 -14.27 -11.86
CA THR A 30 -7.96 -15.57 -12.55
C THR A 30 -8.68 -16.73 -11.85
N ASN A 31 -8.84 -16.66 -10.52
CA ASN A 31 -9.68 -17.59 -9.79
C ASN A 31 -11.17 -17.35 -10.03
N ARG A 32 -11.56 -16.08 -10.22
CA ARG A 32 -12.93 -15.68 -10.52
C ARG A 32 -13.37 -16.14 -11.91
N ASP A 33 -12.48 -16.07 -12.90
CA ASP A 33 -12.78 -16.49 -14.27
C ASP A 33 -11.60 -17.20 -14.94
N ARG A 34 -11.77 -18.51 -15.12
CA ARG A 34 -10.75 -19.44 -15.66
C ARG A 34 -10.43 -19.23 -17.14
N ARG A 35 -11.14 -18.32 -17.82
CA ARG A 35 -10.77 -17.87 -19.17
C ARG A 35 -9.51 -17.00 -19.14
N PHE A 36 -9.17 -16.39 -18.01
CA PHE A 36 -7.99 -15.55 -17.87
C PHE A 36 -6.78 -16.29 -17.31
N SER A 37 -5.59 -15.91 -17.78
CA SER A 37 -4.32 -16.07 -17.06
C SER A 37 -3.71 -14.70 -16.79
N ALA A 38 -2.74 -14.65 -15.88
CA ALA A 38 -2.00 -13.44 -15.58
C ALA A 38 -0.50 -13.64 -15.84
N THR A 39 0.16 -12.57 -16.30
CA THR A 39 1.61 -12.46 -16.33
C THR A 39 2.04 -11.18 -15.62
N VAL A 40 2.71 -11.30 -14.48
CA VAL A 40 3.23 -10.18 -13.72
C VAL A 40 4.67 -9.92 -14.15
N LEU A 41 4.92 -8.75 -14.74
CA LEU A 41 6.24 -8.31 -15.16
C LEU A 41 7.00 -7.76 -13.95
N ILE A 42 8.17 -8.33 -13.70
CA ILE A 42 8.99 -8.04 -12.52
C ILE A 42 10.16 -7.14 -12.89
N ILE A 43 10.13 -5.92 -12.35
CA ILE A 43 11.27 -5.01 -12.28
C ILE A 43 12.01 -5.30 -10.97
N THR A 44 13.30 -5.64 -11.07
CA THR A 44 14.11 -6.02 -9.91
C THR A 44 14.97 -4.84 -9.45
N ILE A 45 14.98 -4.58 -8.14
CA ILE A 45 15.94 -3.65 -7.50
C ILE A 45 16.81 -4.50 -6.57
N PRO A 46 18.09 -4.75 -6.90
CA PRO A 46 18.98 -5.60 -6.11
C PRO A 46 19.06 -5.18 -4.62
N GLU A 47 19.01 -3.88 -4.36
CA GLU A 47 19.09 -3.26 -3.03
C GLU A 47 17.82 -3.47 -2.18
N ARG A 48 16.79 -4.13 -2.71
CA ARG A 48 15.51 -4.41 -2.04
C ARG A 48 15.30 -5.92 -1.80
N PRO A 49 16.04 -6.53 -0.85
CA PRO A 49 16.06 -7.98 -0.66
C PRO A 49 14.71 -8.60 -0.30
N ILE A 50 13.83 -7.87 0.40
CA ILE A 50 12.50 -8.37 0.77
C ILE A 50 11.59 -8.52 -0.46
N VAL A 51 11.67 -7.60 -1.42
CA VAL A 51 10.92 -7.66 -2.68
C VAL A 51 11.40 -8.86 -3.48
N ASN A 52 12.73 -9.05 -3.55
CA ASN A 52 13.34 -10.18 -4.25
C ASN A 52 12.96 -11.52 -3.60
N SER A 53 12.93 -11.59 -2.27
CA SER A 53 12.53 -12.80 -1.52
C SER A 53 11.06 -13.17 -1.78
N TYR A 54 10.17 -12.17 -1.83
CA TYR A 54 8.77 -12.37 -2.20
C TYR A 54 8.64 -12.98 -3.60
N ILE A 55 9.31 -12.38 -4.59
CA ILE A 55 9.25 -12.84 -5.98
C ILE A 55 9.80 -14.27 -6.11
N LEU A 56 10.96 -14.54 -5.52
CA LEU A 56 11.61 -15.86 -5.59
C LEU A 56 10.73 -16.96 -4.98
N THR A 57 10.10 -16.69 -3.85
CA THR A 57 9.23 -17.69 -3.20
C THR A 57 7.97 -17.94 -4.03
N ARG A 58 7.34 -16.89 -4.59
CA ARG A 58 6.16 -17.07 -5.44
C ARG A 58 6.50 -17.73 -6.77
N GLY A 59 7.69 -17.51 -7.31
CA GLY A 59 8.18 -18.21 -8.51
C GLY A 59 8.49 -19.70 -8.28
N THR A 60 8.84 -20.10 -7.06
CA THR A 60 9.19 -21.50 -6.71
C THR A 60 8.02 -22.32 -6.17
N ALA A 61 7.04 -21.69 -5.50
CA ALA A 61 5.82 -22.35 -5.00
C ALA A 61 4.94 -22.94 -6.12
N LEU A 62 5.09 -22.46 -7.35
CA LEU A 62 4.44 -22.98 -8.57
C LEU A 62 4.89 -24.39 -8.97
N SER A 63 5.88 -24.98 -8.29
CA SER A 63 6.43 -26.30 -8.65
C SER A 63 5.82 -27.49 -7.92
N VAL A 64 4.96 -27.30 -6.91
CA VAL A 64 4.55 -28.45 -6.07
C VAL A 64 3.04 -28.66 -5.94
N HIS A 65 2.15 -27.66 -5.81
CA HIS A 65 0.72 -27.98 -5.58
C HIS A 65 -0.39 -27.02 -6.03
N ASP A 66 -0.13 -25.85 -6.65
CA ASP A 66 -1.21 -24.93 -7.03
C ASP A 66 -1.40 -24.76 -8.54
N ASN A 67 -2.65 -24.92 -8.96
CA ASN A 67 -3.21 -24.66 -10.29
C ASN A 67 -3.33 -23.13 -10.51
N ASP A 68 -2.27 -22.38 -10.18
CA ASP A 68 -2.25 -20.92 -10.14
C ASP A 68 -1.94 -20.37 -11.53
N ASP A 69 -2.89 -19.64 -12.11
CA ASP A 69 -2.82 -19.13 -13.48
C ASP A 69 -2.02 -17.82 -13.58
N VAL A 70 -1.09 -17.60 -12.64
CA VAL A 70 -0.30 -16.38 -12.47
C VAL A 70 1.18 -16.68 -12.70
N ASN A 71 1.72 -16.15 -13.79
CA ASN A 71 3.13 -16.30 -14.17
C ASN A 71 3.92 -15.05 -13.77
N PHE A 72 5.17 -15.25 -13.39
CA PHE A 72 6.12 -14.16 -13.09
C PHE A 72 7.18 -14.10 -14.19
N LEU A 73 7.33 -12.93 -14.83
CA LEU A 73 8.33 -12.72 -15.87
C LEU A 73 9.33 -11.66 -15.42
N HIS A 74 10.56 -12.07 -15.14
CA HIS A 74 11.64 -11.15 -14.82
C HIS A 74 12.09 -10.39 -16.07
N LEU A 75 12.05 -9.06 -15.99
CA LEU A 75 12.58 -8.21 -17.04
C LEU A 75 14.11 -8.12 -16.93
N PRO A 76 14.81 -7.96 -18.07
CA PRO A 76 16.23 -7.63 -18.06
C PRO A 76 16.51 -6.35 -17.23
N THR A 77 17.69 -6.29 -16.63
CA THR A 77 18.16 -5.12 -15.90
C THR A 77 18.45 -3.96 -16.83
N VAL A 78 18.18 -2.74 -16.38
CA VAL A 78 18.59 -1.50 -17.05
C VAL A 78 19.83 -0.92 -16.38
N ASP A 79 20.49 0.03 -17.05
CA ASP A 79 21.62 0.76 -16.47
C ASP A 79 21.18 1.48 -15.18
N PRO A 80 22.00 1.45 -14.11
CA PRO A 80 21.70 2.16 -12.86
C PRO A 80 21.43 3.64 -13.10
N LEU A 81 20.49 4.21 -12.34
CA LEU A 81 20.25 5.65 -12.35
C LEU A 81 21.40 6.37 -11.66
N SER A 82 21.93 7.40 -12.30
CA SER A 82 22.83 8.36 -11.67
C SER A 82 22.09 9.21 -10.63
N PRO A 83 22.75 9.68 -9.56
CA PRO A 83 22.12 10.51 -8.53
C PRO A 83 21.47 11.80 -9.06
N ASP A 84 21.89 12.29 -10.23
CA ASP A 84 21.40 13.53 -10.83
C ASP A 84 20.06 13.32 -11.58
N GLU A 85 19.66 12.06 -11.82
CA GLU A 85 18.42 11.70 -12.54
C GLU A 85 17.17 11.70 -11.64
N TYR A 86 17.33 11.85 -10.33
CA TYR A 86 16.22 11.84 -9.38
C TYR A 86 16.55 12.64 -8.12
N GLN A 87 15.51 13.15 -7.45
CA GLN A 87 15.61 13.95 -6.22
C GLN A 87 14.82 13.34 -5.06
N SER A 88 13.92 12.40 -5.35
CA SER A 88 13.08 11.72 -4.35
C SER A 88 12.99 10.21 -4.61
N SER A 89 12.53 9.47 -3.60
CA SER A 89 12.29 8.02 -3.73
C SER A 89 11.25 7.68 -4.80
N LEU A 90 10.22 8.53 -4.95
CA LEU A 90 9.23 8.37 -6.01
C LEU A 90 9.85 8.64 -7.38
N GLY A 91 10.63 9.73 -7.50
CA GLY A 91 11.35 10.06 -8.73
C GLY A 91 12.26 8.94 -9.21
N TYR A 92 13.03 8.35 -8.30
CA TYR A 92 13.86 7.17 -8.60
C TYR A 92 13.01 6.02 -9.17
N LEU A 93 11.90 5.67 -8.51
CA LEU A 93 11.05 4.56 -8.93
C LEU A 93 10.43 4.81 -10.30
N CYS A 94 9.85 5.99 -10.52
CA CYS A 94 9.19 6.33 -11.79
C CYS A 94 10.19 6.39 -12.96
N THR A 95 11.37 7.00 -12.76
CA THR A 95 12.44 7.02 -13.77
C THR A 95 12.96 5.62 -14.07
N LEU A 96 13.14 4.78 -13.06
CA LEU A 96 13.56 3.38 -13.25
C LEU A 96 12.51 2.62 -14.06
N ILE A 97 11.23 2.73 -13.71
CA ILE A 97 10.13 2.10 -14.43
C ILE A 97 10.12 2.58 -15.88
N GLU A 98 10.27 3.89 -16.13
CA GLU A 98 10.32 4.43 -17.48
C GLU A 98 11.47 3.84 -18.32
N LYS A 99 12.67 3.66 -17.75
CA LYS A 99 13.79 2.98 -18.44
C LYS A 99 13.47 1.53 -18.84
N HIS A 100 12.52 0.87 -18.18
CA HIS A 100 12.10 -0.50 -18.53
C HIS A 100 11.11 -0.57 -19.69
N LYS A 101 10.62 0.56 -20.26
CA LYS A 101 9.69 0.58 -21.40
C LYS A 101 10.10 -0.37 -22.55
N PRO A 102 11.36 -0.37 -23.04
CA PRO A 102 11.76 -1.26 -24.12
C PRO A 102 11.66 -2.75 -23.74
N HIS A 103 11.99 -3.09 -22.49
CA HIS A 103 11.91 -4.46 -21.99
C HIS A 103 10.47 -4.92 -21.80
N VAL A 104 9.59 -4.06 -21.27
CA VAL A 104 8.15 -4.32 -21.16
C VAL A 104 7.56 -4.54 -22.56
N LYS A 105 7.88 -3.67 -23.52
CA LYS A 105 7.42 -3.80 -24.91
C LYS A 105 7.86 -5.12 -25.52
N HIS A 106 9.14 -5.47 -25.38
CA HIS A 106 9.68 -6.72 -25.90
C HIS A 106 9.02 -7.95 -25.27
N ALA A 107 8.83 -7.94 -23.94
CA ALA A 107 8.17 -9.01 -23.21
C ALA A 107 6.73 -9.23 -23.69
N ILE A 108 5.93 -8.17 -23.79
CA ILE A 108 4.54 -8.27 -24.26
C ILE A 108 4.49 -8.70 -25.73
N ALA A 109 5.35 -8.16 -26.60
CA ALA A 109 5.42 -8.56 -28.00
C ALA A 109 5.77 -10.05 -28.16
N ASN A 110 6.66 -10.59 -27.33
CA ASN A 110 6.97 -12.03 -27.33
C ASN A 110 5.77 -12.88 -26.92
N LEU A 111 5.03 -12.46 -25.87
CA LEU A 111 3.79 -13.13 -25.47
C LEU A 111 2.77 -13.13 -26.62
N MET A 112 2.64 -12.01 -27.34
CA MET A 112 1.78 -11.88 -28.53
C MET A 112 2.28 -12.72 -29.73
N ALA A 113 3.59 -12.92 -29.89
CA ALA A 113 4.14 -13.73 -30.97
C ALA A 113 3.89 -15.23 -30.75
N THR A 114 3.97 -15.70 -29.49
CA THR A 114 3.66 -17.11 -29.14
C THR A 114 2.21 -17.51 -29.43
N GLU A 115 1.31 -16.55 -29.63
CA GLU A 115 -0.06 -16.78 -30.06
C GLU A 115 -0.18 -17.34 -31.48
N SER A 116 0.80 -17.05 -32.33
CA SER A 116 0.75 -17.23 -33.78
C SER A 116 1.38 -18.54 -34.28
N GLY A 117 2.05 -19.31 -33.40
CA GLY A 117 3.14 -20.20 -33.80
C GLY A 117 3.02 -21.71 -33.57
N SER A 118 1.92 -22.25 -33.01
CA SER A 118 1.85 -23.71 -32.76
C SER A 118 0.44 -24.30 -32.82
N ASP A 119 0.25 -25.29 -33.70
CA ASP A 119 -1.01 -26.05 -33.87
C ASP A 119 -1.36 -26.98 -32.70
N ASN A 120 -0.49 -27.11 -31.68
CA ASN A 120 -0.66 -28.05 -30.56
C ASN A 120 -0.54 -27.42 -29.15
N ALA A 121 -0.32 -26.10 -29.01
CA ALA A 121 -0.35 -25.43 -27.71
C ALA A 121 -1.67 -24.66 -27.54
N VAL A 122 -2.15 -24.54 -26.31
CA VAL A 122 -3.28 -23.66 -25.98
C VAL A 122 -2.91 -22.25 -26.44
N SER A 123 -3.54 -21.76 -27.51
CA SER A 123 -3.33 -20.40 -27.97
C SER A 123 -3.73 -19.45 -26.83
N VAL A 124 -2.81 -18.58 -26.44
CA VAL A 124 -3.04 -17.52 -25.46
C VAL A 124 -3.30 -16.23 -26.24
N ARG A 125 -4.07 -15.27 -25.73
CA ARG A 125 -4.22 -13.93 -26.32
C ARG A 125 -3.93 -12.87 -25.27
N VAL A 126 -3.00 -11.94 -25.50
CA VAL A 126 -2.82 -10.78 -24.62
C VAL A 126 -4.06 -9.89 -24.73
N ALA A 127 -4.77 -9.78 -23.61
CA ALA A 127 -6.09 -9.16 -23.50
C ALA A 127 -6.04 -7.71 -22.98
N GLY A 128 -4.96 -7.34 -22.29
CA GLY A 128 -4.79 -5.99 -21.78
C GLY A 128 -3.59 -5.88 -20.85
N LEU A 129 -3.21 -4.64 -20.53
CA LEU A 129 -2.15 -4.29 -19.61
C LEU A 129 -2.72 -3.56 -18.38
N PHE A 130 -2.59 -4.16 -17.21
CA PHE A 130 -2.81 -3.48 -15.95
C PHE A 130 -1.54 -2.78 -15.51
N VAL A 131 -1.62 -1.46 -15.32
CA VAL A 131 -0.53 -0.63 -14.81
C VAL A 131 -0.82 -0.26 -13.36
N ASP A 132 0.13 -0.51 -12.48
CA ASP A 132 0.11 0.05 -11.12
C ASP A 132 0.11 1.60 -11.15
N MET A 133 -0.31 2.22 -10.05
CA MET A 133 -0.45 3.68 -9.89
C MET A 133 0.80 4.49 -10.28
N PHE A 134 2.02 3.95 -10.14
CA PHE A 134 3.25 4.65 -10.58
C PHE A 134 3.86 4.05 -11.87
N CYS A 135 3.14 3.16 -12.55
CA CYS A 135 3.55 2.54 -13.82
C CYS A 135 2.83 3.12 -15.05
N THR A 136 2.18 4.30 -14.96
CA THR A 136 1.38 4.85 -16.08
C THR A 136 2.20 5.17 -17.33
N SER A 137 3.53 5.26 -17.24
CA SER A 137 4.39 5.36 -18.42
C SER A 137 4.25 4.14 -19.35
N MET A 138 3.81 2.99 -18.84
CA MET A 138 3.55 1.77 -19.63
C MET A 138 2.26 1.83 -20.46
N ILE A 139 1.42 2.85 -20.27
CA ILE A 139 0.27 3.12 -21.14
C ILE A 139 0.76 3.37 -22.58
N ASP A 140 1.91 4.04 -22.75
CA ASP A 140 2.53 4.26 -24.07
C ASP A 140 2.86 2.93 -24.76
N VAL A 141 3.38 1.96 -23.99
CA VAL A 141 3.71 0.63 -24.51
C VAL A 141 2.45 -0.12 -24.94
N ALA A 142 1.39 -0.06 -24.15
CA ALA A 142 0.09 -0.64 -24.51
C ALA A 142 -0.47 -0.04 -25.80
N ASN A 143 -0.41 1.29 -25.94
CA ASN A 143 -0.84 2.02 -27.14
C ASN A 143 -0.02 1.60 -28.38
N GLU A 144 1.30 1.50 -28.26
CA GLU A 144 2.18 1.06 -29.36
C GLU A 144 1.93 -0.39 -29.80
N LEU A 145 1.48 -1.25 -28.88
CA LEU A 145 1.15 -2.65 -29.15
C LEU A 145 -0.34 -2.87 -29.48
N GLY A 146 -1.16 -1.82 -29.43
CA GLY A 146 -2.59 -1.89 -29.75
C GLY A 146 -3.42 -2.68 -28.74
N ILE A 147 -3.02 -2.72 -27.47
CA ILE A 147 -3.77 -3.40 -26.39
C ILE A 147 -4.34 -2.38 -25.39
N PRO A 148 -5.50 -2.65 -24.76
CA PRO A 148 -6.07 -1.72 -23.78
C PRO A 148 -5.25 -1.70 -22.49
N SER A 149 -5.21 -0.54 -21.83
CA SER A 149 -4.59 -0.36 -20.52
C SER A 149 -5.64 -0.12 -19.43
N TYR A 150 -5.39 -0.63 -18.22
CA TYR A 150 -6.23 -0.47 -17.04
C TYR A 150 -5.36 -0.05 -15.86
N LEU A 151 -5.86 0.83 -15.00
CA LEU A 151 -5.15 1.23 -13.78
C LEU A 151 -5.46 0.25 -12.66
N TYR A 152 -4.46 -0.23 -11.94
CA TYR A 152 -4.61 -0.82 -10.61
C TYR A 152 -4.06 0.11 -9.55
N PHE A 153 -4.90 0.49 -8.59
CA PHE A 153 -4.61 1.49 -7.57
C PHE A 153 -4.58 0.83 -6.18
N ALA A 154 -3.38 0.55 -5.69
CA ALA A 154 -3.12 -0.14 -4.41
C ALA A 154 -3.25 0.76 -3.16
N SER A 155 -4.16 1.73 -3.21
CA SER A 155 -4.36 2.81 -2.23
C SER A 155 -5.87 3.19 -2.22
N PRO A 156 -6.39 4.06 -1.32
CA PRO A 156 -7.84 4.30 -1.23
C PRO A 156 -8.41 5.05 -2.44
N ALA A 157 -9.73 4.99 -2.61
CA ALA A 157 -10.44 5.80 -3.61
C ALA A 157 -10.31 7.30 -3.35
N SER A 158 -10.23 7.71 -2.08
CA SER A 158 -9.99 9.11 -1.71
C SER A 158 -8.68 9.65 -2.29
N PHE A 159 -7.60 8.86 -2.23
CA PHE A 159 -6.30 9.23 -2.77
C PHE A 159 -6.25 9.18 -4.29
N LEU A 160 -6.97 8.24 -4.93
CA LEU A 160 -7.19 8.25 -6.38
C LEU A 160 -7.85 9.57 -6.81
N GLY A 161 -8.93 9.97 -6.14
CA GLY A 161 -9.61 11.23 -6.42
C GLY A 161 -8.75 12.46 -6.15
N PHE A 162 -7.90 12.42 -5.12
CA PHE A 162 -6.91 13.47 -4.90
C PHE A 162 -5.94 13.59 -6.07
N LEU A 163 -5.34 12.49 -6.55
CA LEU A 163 -4.39 12.54 -7.66
C LEU A 163 -5.05 12.97 -8.99
N LEU A 164 -6.29 12.57 -9.24
CA LEU A 164 -7.07 13.05 -10.39
C LEU A 164 -7.34 14.57 -10.31
N TYR A 165 -7.60 15.09 -9.11
CA TYR A 165 -7.82 16.51 -8.86
C TYR A 165 -6.52 17.32 -8.72
N PHE A 166 -5.37 16.66 -8.54
CA PHE A 166 -4.10 17.31 -8.22
C PHE A 166 -3.65 18.37 -9.25
N PRO A 167 -3.84 18.20 -10.57
CA PRO A 167 -3.54 19.26 -11.54
C PRO A 167 -4.36 20.56 -11.31
N THR A 168 -5.61 20.44 -10.88
CA THR A 168 -6.43 21.60 -10.51
C THR A 168 -5.95 22.20 -9.20
N LEU A 169 -5.65 21.35 -8.21
CA LEU A 169 -5.13 21.78 -6.91
C LEU A 169 -3.77 22.50 -7.05
N ASP A 170 -2.87 22.06 -7.94
CA ASP A 170 -1.58 22.72 -8.20
C ASP A 170 -1.74 24.20 -8.60
N THR A 171 -2.79 24.52 -9.35
CA THR A 171 -3.08 25.92 -9.71
C THR A 171 -3.42 26.75 -8.47
N GLN A 172 -4.24 26.20 -7.57
CA GLN A 172 -4.59 26.84 -6.29
C GLN A 172 -3.36 26.96 -5.38
N LEU A 173 -2.58 25.88 -5.24
CA LEU A 173 -1.35 25.86 -4.44
C LEU A 173 -0.35 26.91 -4.95
N ALA A 174 -0.25 27.11 -6.28
CA ALA A 174 0.61 28.13 -6.86
C ALA A 174 0.27 29.55 -6.43
N THR A 175 -1.03 29.83 -6.26
CA THR A 175 -1.52 31.16 -5.91
C THR A 175 -1.56 31.39 -4.41
N GLU A 176 -1.85 30.36 -3.63
CA GLU A 176 -2.17 30.48 -2.20
C GLU A 176 -1.01 30.06 -1.28
N PHE A 177 0.01 29.37 -1.80
CA PHE A 177 1.12 28.83 -0.99
C PHE A 177 2.47 29.39 -1.44
N VAL A 178 3.45 29.37 -0.53
CA VAL A 178 4.85 29.77 -0.75
C VAL A 178 5.80 28.71 -0.23
N ASP A 179 7.00 28.64 -0.79
CA ASP A 179 8.06 27.80 -0.23
C ASP A 179 8.48 28.32 1.15
N SER A 180 8.65 27.40 2.08
CA SER A 180 9.27 27.63 3.39
C SER A 180 10.73 27.17 3.40
N ASP A 181 11.44 27.46 4.49
CA ASP A 181 12.82 27.04 4.71
C ASP A 181 12.98 25.51 4.80
N THR A 182 11.90 24.77 5.04
CA THR A 182 11.90 23.29 5.10
C THR A 182 11.60 22.64 3.75
N GLU A 183 11.67 23.39 2.65
CA GLU A 183 11.30 22.98 1.27
C GLU A 183 9.82 22.62 1.09
N PHE A 184 9.00 22.76 2.13
CA PHE A 184 7.56 22.57 2.06
C PHE A 184 6.90 23.84 1.59
N ILE A 185 5.86 23.70 0.78
CA ILE A 185 4.93 24.80 0.57
C ILE A 185 4.06 24.98 1.82
N VAL A 186 3.88 26.22 2.24
CA VAL A 186 3.03 26.61 3.36
C VAL A 186 2.06 27.70 2.91
N PRO A 187 0.88 27.83 3.53
CA PRO A 187 -0.07 28.86 3.13
C PRO A 187 0.52 30.27 3.26
N LYS A 188 0.25 31.15 2.28
CA LYS A 188 0.63 32.58 2.32
C LYS A 188 -0.11 33.33 3.42
N ASP A 189 -1.33 32.89 3.71
CA ASP A 189 -2.21 33.46 4.73
C ASP A 189 -2.56 32.36 5.74
N SER A 190 -2.33 32.66 7.02
CA SER A 190 -2.71 31.82 8.15
C SER A 190 -4.21 31.49 8.23
N SER A 191 -5.07 32.23 7.52
CA SER A 191 -6.50 31.92 7.42
C SER A 191 -6.80 30.66 6.59
N ILE A 192 -5.87 30.25 5.72
CA ILE A 192 -5.98 29.03 4.91
C ILE A 192 -5.61 27.83 5.78
N THR A 193 -6.62 27.33 6.48
CA THR A 193 -6.50 26.21 7.41
C THR A 193 -7.03 24.91 6.83
N GLU A 194 -7.73 24.96 5.69
CA GLU A 194 -8.44 23.84 5.09
C GLU A 194 -8.41 23.90 3.56
N LEU A 195 -8.28 22.74 2.92
CA LEU A 195 -8.33 22.52 1.48
C LEU A 195 -9.52 21.63 1.13
N LYS A 196 -10.31 22.04 0.15
CA LYS A 196 -11.43 21.23 -0.34
C LYS A 196 -10.94 20.32 -1.46
N ILE A 197 -10.95 19.01 -1.20
CA ILE A 197 -10.62 17.98 -2.18
C ILE A 197 -11.91 17.20 -2.47
N PRO A 198 -12.37 17.11 -3.73
CA PRO A 198 -13.68 16.53 -4.06
C PRO A 198 -13.93 15.11 -3.51
N SER A 199 -12.87 14.31 -3.39
CA SER A 199 -12.94 12.91 -2.92
C SER A 199 -12.93 12.74 -1.41
N PHE A 200 -12.90 13.83 -0.64
CA PHE A 200 -12.98 13.82 0.82
C PHE A 200 -14.25 14.54 1.27
N ALA A 201 -14.93 13.96 2.26
CA ALA A 201 -16.18 14.49 2.79
C ALA A 201 -15.92 15.74 3.66
N ASN A 202 -14.78 15.76 4.34
CA ASN A 202 -14.34 16.88 5.15
C ASN A 202 -13.19 17.64 4.47
N PRO A 203 -13.10 18.98 4.61
CA PRO A 203 -11.91 19.72 4.20
C PRO A 203 -10.64 19.25 4.93
N LEU A 204 -9.51 19.26 4.23
CA LEU A 204 -8.24 18.74 4.72
C LEU A 204 -7.33 19.87 5.18
N PRO A 205 -6.76 19.81 6.39
CA PRO A 205 -5.64 20.67 6.74
C PRO A 205 -4.50 20.55 5.72
N PRO A 206 -3.82 21.64 5.32
CA PRO A 206 -2.73 21.54 4.35
C PRO A 206 -1.61 20.57 4.77
N LEU A 207 -1.35 20.47 6.08
CA LEU A 207 -0.35 19.56 6.63
C LEU A 207 -0.78 18.09 6.63
N VAL A 208 -2.01 17.72 6.24
CA VAL A 208 -2.33 16.30 5.98
C VAL A 208 -2.10 15.89 4.53
N LEU A 209 -1.68 16.82 3.66
CA LEU A 209 -1.23 16.46 2.31
C LEU A 209 0.03 15.56 2.37
N PRO A 210 0.21 14.65 1.40
CA PRO A 210 1.41 13.86 1.25
C PRO A 210 2.66 14.75 1.18
N THR A 211 3.76 14.32 1.77
CA THR A 211 5.05 15.04 1.68
C THR A 211 5.43 15.35 0.22
N THR A 212 5.14 14.44 -0.70
CA THR A 212 5.35 14.63 -2.14
C THR A 212 4.55 15.79 -2.72
N ALA A 213 3.33 16.03 -2.23
CA ALA A 213 2.49 17.16 -2.64
C ALA A 213 2.90 18.48 -1.95
N LEU A 214 3.63 18.41 -0.83
CA LEU A 214 4.15 19.60 -0.14
C LEU A 214 5.51 20.05 -0.68
N LYS A 215 6.30 19.16 -1.28
CA LYS A 215 7.63 19.45 -1.83
C LYS A 215 7.58 19.80 -3.32
N ARG A 216 6.98 20.95 -3.64
CA ARG A 216 6.67 21.37 -5.02
C ARG A 216 7.86 21.42 -5.98
N LYS A 217 9.07 21.66 -5.47
CA LYS A 217 10.30 21.74 -6.28
C LYS A 217 10.97 20.39 -6.52
N GLN A 218 10.53 19.32 -5.84
CA GLN A 218 11.08 17.99 -6.03
C GLN A 218 10.37 17.24 -7.17
N ASP A 219 11.10 16.37 -7.85
CA ASP A 219 10.60 15.56 -8.96
C ASP A 219 9.35 14.73 -8.65
N GLY A 220 9.19 14.26 -7.40
CA GLY A 220 8.02 13.51 -6.95
C GLY A 220 6.70 14.29 -7.15
N TYR A 221 6.70 15.61 -6.95
CA TYR A 221 5.54 16.46 -7.20
C TYR A 221 5.12 16.43 -8.67
N MET A 222 6.11 16.49 -9.56
CA MET A 222 5.89 16.41 -11.02
C MET A 222 5.41 15.03 -11.43
N TRP A 223 5.89 13.96 -10.79
CA TRP A 223 5.38 12.60 -11.01
C TRP A 223 3.92 12.45 -10.57
N TYR A 224 3.50 13.05 -9.46
CA TYR A 224 2.07 13.08 -9.08
C TYR A 224 1.21 13.77 -10.14
N LEU A 225 1.64 14.92 -10.66
CA LEU A 225 0.96 15.61 -11.76
C LEU A 225 0.91 14.75 -13.03
N TYR A 226 2.02 14.09 -13.36
CA TYR A 226 2.11 13.18 -14.49
C TYR A 226 1.09 12.03 -14.35
N HIS A 227 1.18 11.24 -13.27
CA HIS A 227 0.31 10.08 -13.09
C HIS A 227 -1.17 10.46 -13.01
N GLY A 228 -1.53 11.52 -12.28
CA GLY A 228 -2.90 12.00 -12.15
C GLY A 228 -3.56 12.30 -13.50
N ARG A 229 -2.82 12.91 -14.45
CA ARG A 229 -3.30 13.14 -15.82
C ARG A 229 -3.47 11.84 -16.61
N ARG A 230 -2.54 10.90 -16.44
CA ARG A 230 -2.49 9.66 -17.22
C ARG A 230 -3.53 8.62 -16.80
N TYR A 231 -4.05 8.68 -15.58
CA TYR A 231 -5.11 7.75 -15.11
C TYR A 231 -6.35 7.79 -16.01
N LEU A 232 -6.69 8.97 -16.55
CA LEU A 232 -7.82 9.17 -17.47
C LEU A 232 -7.61 8.52 -18.85
N GLU A 233 -6.39 8.13 -19.21
CA GLU A 233 -6.10 7.42 -20.48
C GLU A 233 -6.47 5.93 -20.42
N THR A 234 -6.72 5.40 -19.23
CA THR A 234 -7.02 3.97 -19.03
C THR A 234 -8.48 3.64 -19.36
N LYS A 235 -8.76 2.37 -19.67
CA LYS A 235 -10.12 1.87 -19.93
C LYS A 235 -10.95 1.63 -18.67
N GLY A 236 -10.31 1.63 -17.50
CA GLY A 236 -10.94 1.41 -16.22
C GLY A 236 -9.92 1.51 -15.08
N MET A 237 -10.41 1.92 -13.91
CA MET A 237 -9.60 2.14 -12.71
C MET A 237 -10.04 1.20 -11.60
N ILE A 238 -9.19 0.24 -11.28
CA ILE A 238 -9.43 -0.80 -10.28
C ILE A 238 -8.80 -0.31 -8.97
N VAL A 239 -9.57 -0.26 -7.90
CA VAL A 239 -9.14 0.33 -6.63
C VAL A 239 -9.25 -0.71 -5.52
N ASN A 240 -8.21 -0.84 -4.71
CA ASN A 240 -8.20 -1.75 -3.56
C ASN A 240 -9.00 -1.16 -2.38
N THR A 241 -10.30 -1.01 -2.56
CA THR A 241 -11.26 -0.54 -1.54
C THR A 241 -12.65 -1.14 -1.81
N PHE A 242 -13.62 -0.88 -0.95
CA PHE A 242 -15.00 -1.36 -1.10
C PHE A 242 -16.03 -0.29 -0.75
N GLN A 243 -17.24 -0.42 -1.33
CA GLN A 243 -18.29 0.61 -1.26
C GLN A 243 -18.64 1.01 0.17
N GLU A 244 -18.65 0.05 1.09
CA GLU A 244 -19.06 0.27 2.48
C GLU A 244 -18.00 1.00 3.33
N LEU A 245 -16.74 1.05 2.88
CA LEU A 245 -15.64 1.77 3.53
C LEU A 245 -15.54 3.21 3.04
N GLU A 246 -15.56 3.42 1.72
CA GLU A 246 -15.33 4.72 1.10
C GLU A 246 -16.51 5.19 0.20
N PRO A 247 -17.77 5.20 0.68
CA PRO A 247 -18.92 5.50 -0.17
C PRO A 247 -18.81 6.89 -0.80
N TYR A 248 -18.43 7.90 -0.02
CA TYR A 248 -18.29 9.28 -0.49
C TYR A 248 -17.22 9.41 -1.59
N ALA A 249 -16.02 8.87 -1.36
CA ALA A 249 -14.93 8.97 -2.32
C ALA A 249 -15.27 8.21 -3.61
N ILE A 250 -15.82 7.00 -3.51
CA ILE A 250 -16.22 6.20 -4.68
C ILE A 250 -17.32 6.92 -5.48
N ASP A 251 -18.34 7.46 -4.80
CA ASP A 251 -19.43 8.17 -5.48
C ASP A 251 -18.95 9.46 -6.15
N SER A 252 -17.97 10.17 -5.55
CA SER A 252 -17.36 11.36 -6.14
C SER A 252 -16.61 11.09 -7.46
N LEU A 253 -16.21 9.83 -7.70
CA LEU A 253 -15.48 9.41 -8.89
C LEU A 253 -16.40 8.90 -10.03
N ARG A 254 -17.71 8.75 -9.78
CA ARG A 254 -18.69 8.28 -10.77
C ARG A 254 -19.13 9.40 -11.70
N VAL A 255 -18.20 9.89 -12.53
CA VAL A 255 -18.44 10.96 -13.50
C VAL A 255 -18.56 10.37 -14.91
N THR A 256 -19.61 10.75 -15.66
CA THR A 256 -19.99 10.17 -16.97
C THR A 256 -18.88 10.17 -18.03
N GLU A 257 -17.89 11.06 -17.93
CA GLU A 257 -16.79 11.20 -18.89
C GLU A 257 -15.46 10.59 -18.40
N MET A 258 -15.44 9.98 -17.22
CA MET A 258 -14.25 9.33 -16.67
C MET A 258 -14.26 7.81 -16.92
N PRO A 259 -13.08 7.16 -16.95
CA PRO A 259 -13.01 5.70 -16.93
C PRO A 259 -13.79 5.13 -15.73
N PRO A 260 -14.49 3.99 -15.89
CA PRO A 260 -15.22 3.37 -14.80
C PRO A 260 -14.29 2.99 -13.65
N VAL A 261 -14.78 3.17 -12.42
CA VAL A 261 -14.05 2.83 -11.20
C VAL A 261 -14.62 1.54 -10.60
N TYR A 262 -13.73 0.57 -10.35
CA TYR A 262 -14.07 -0.74 -9.80
C TYR A 262 -13.45 -0.91 -8.41
N PRO A 263 -14.20 -0.64 -7.32
CA PRO A 263 -13.76 -0.99 -5.97
C PRO A 263 -13.87 -2.51 -5.77
N ILE A 264 -12.73 -3.20 -5.70
CA ILE A 264 -12.66 -4.68 -5.65
C ILE A 264 -12.06 -5.23 -4.33
N GLY A 265 -11.81 -4.36 -3.37
CA GLY A 265 -11.12 -4.70 -2.13
C GLY A 265 -12.02 -5.33 -1.05
N PRO A 266 -11.44 -5.75 0.08
CA PRO A 266 -10.01 -5.74 0.35
C PRO A 266 -9.28 -6.89 -0.36
N VAL A 267 -8.28 -6.54 -1.18
CA VAL A 267 -7.33 -7.48 -1.82
C VAL A 267 -6.11 -7.60 -0.92
N LEU A 268 -5.94 -8.76 -0.25
CA LEU A 268 -4.95 -8.99 0.80
C LEU A 268 -4.22 -10.33 0.61
N ASP A 269 -2.94 -10.37 0.96
CA ASP A 269 -2.21 -11.63 1.12
C ASP A 269 -2.45 -12.18 2.54
N LEU A 270 -3.57 -12.87 2.72
CA LEU A 270 -3.98 -13.43 4.03
C LEU A 270 -3.04 -14.54 4.54
N HIS A 271 -2.20 -15.09 3.67
CA HIS A 271 -1.17 -16.05 4.05
C HIS A 271 0.14 -15.36 4.48
N GLY A 272 0.39 -14.17 3.92
CA GLY A 272 1.40 -13.23 4.35
C GLY A 272 2.85 -13.75 4.28
N LEU A 273 3.71 -13.01 4.97
CA LEU A 273 5.17 -13.23 5.08
C LEU A 273 5.59 -14.59 5.64
N ALA A 274 4.69 -15.33 6.30
CA ALA A 274 5.00 -16.64 6.87
C ALA A 274 5.41 -17.65 5.78
N GLN A 275 4.96 -17.45 4.54
CA GLN A 275 5.29 -18.36 3.44
C GLN A 275 6.66 -18.07 2.80
N TRP A 276 7.11 -16.81 2.81
CA TRP A 276 8.22 -16.36 1.94
C TRP A 276 9.34 -15.58 2.63
N HIS A 277 9.22 -15.27 3.92
CA HIS A 277 10.33 -14.66 4.65
C HIS A 277 11.46 -15.68 4.89
N PRO A 278 12.74 -15.31 4.69
CA PRO A 278 13.86 -16.23 4.86
C PRO A 278 14.06 -16.68 6.31
N ASP A 279 13.67 -15.85 7.29
CA ASP A 279 13.82 -16.16 8.72
C ASP A 279 12.48 -16.62 9.34
N ARG A 280 12.16 -17.91 9.17
CA ARG A 280 10.97 -18.53 9.77
C ARG A 280 11.10 -18.72 11.28
N ALA A 281 12.31 -18.94 11.79
CA ALA A 281 12.54 -19.18 13.21
C ALA A 281 12.20 -17.95 14.06
N SER A 282 12.56 -16.76 13.59
CA SER A 282 12.16 -15.50 14.23
C SER A 282 10.65 -15.30 14.23
N GLN A 283 9.98 -15.63 13.11
CA GLN A 283 8.52 -15.56 13.04
C GLN A 283 7.83 -16.50 14.03
N GLU A 284 8.29 -17.76 14.12
CA GLU A 284 7.75 -18.71 15.10
C GLU A 284 7.95 -18.23 16.55
N LYS A 285 9.10 -17.60 16.85
CA LYS A 285 9.35 -17.02 18.17
C LYS A 285 8.36 -15.91 18.52
N ILE A 286 8.05 -15.03 17.55
CA ILE A 286 7.05 -13.98 17.73
C ILE A 286 5.68 -14.59 18.02
N MET A 287 5.26 -15.59 17.24
CA MET A 287 3.94 -16.21 17.42
C MET A 287 3.83 -16.94 18.75
N ARG A 288 4.86 -17.69 19.18
CA ARG A 288 4.87 -18.34 20.51
C ARG A 288 4.78 -17.35 21.65
N TRP A 289 5.43 -16.19 21.53
CA TRP A 289 5.31 -15.14 22.55
C TRP A 289 3.88 -14.60 22.62
N LEU A 290 3.19 -14.45 21.48
CA LEU A 290 1.79 -14.03 21.43
C LEU A 290 0.83 -15.08 22.01
N ASP A 291 1.09 -16.37 21.79
CA ASP A 291 0.30 -17.47 22.34
C ASP A 291 0.21 -17.43 23.87
N ASP A 292 1.27 -16.95 24.54
CA ASP A 292 1.35 -16.82 26.00
C ASP A 292 0.63 -15.56 26.55
N GLN A 293 0.03 -14.72 25.69
CA GLN A 293 -0.61 -13.47 26.12
C GLN A 293 -2.15 -13.59 26.22
N PRO A 294 -2.78 -12.88 27.17
CA PRO A 294 -4.24 -12.81 27.24
C PRO A 294 -4.87 -12.24 25.95
N PRO A 295 -6.11 -12.65 25.62
CA PRO A 295 -6.84 -12.09 24.48
C PRO A 295 -6.95 -10.55 24.55
N SER A 296 -6.78 -9.90 23.40
CA SER A 296 -6.88 -8.45 23.21
C SER A 296 -6.07 -7.60 24.20
N SER A 297 -4.93 -8.12 24.68
CA SER A 297 -4.09 -7.44 25.68
C SER A 297 -2.80 -6.83 25.13
N VAL A 298 -2.43 -7.16 23.90
CA VAL A 298 -1.18 -6.72 23.25
C VAL A 298 -1.45 -5.55 22.30
N VAL A 299 -0.67 -4.48 22.45
CA VAL A 299 -0.54 -3.42 21.45
C VAL A 299 0.53 -3.83 20.46
N PHE A 300 0.18 -3.89 19.18
CA PHE A 300 1.15 -4.06 18.10
C PHE A 300 1.57 -2.70 17.57
N LEU A 301 2.87 -2.47 17.39
CA LEU A 301 3.43 -1.24 16.82
C LEU A 301 4.27 -1.60 15.59
N CYS A 302 3.86 -1.11 14.42
CA CYS A 302 4.61 -1.31 13.17
C CYS A 302 4.35 -0.16 12.18
N PHE A 303 5.43 0.32 11.57
CA PHE A 303 5.42 1.50 10.71
C PHE A 303 5.56 1.16 9.22
N GLY A 304 5.11 -0.03 8.81
CA GLY A 304 5.15 -0.47 7.43
C GLY A 304 6.53 -0.90 6.95
N SER A 305 6.66 -1.16 5.65
CA SER A 305 7.90 -1.73 5.08
C SER A 305 9.04 -0.73 4.91
N MET A 306 8.71 0.55 4.77
CA MET A 306 9.70 1.64 4.60
C MET A 306 9.79 2.54 5.84
N GLY A 307 8.91 2.37 6.83
CA GLY A 307 8.91 3.25 7.99
C GLY A 307 10.07 2.93 8.93
N SER A 308 10.79 3.98 9.27
CA SER A 308 11.77 4.02 10.34
C SER A 308 11.59 5.33 11.09
N LEU A 309 11.95 5.35 12.37
CA LEU A 309 11.83 6.52 13.22
C LEU A 309 13.22 6.93 13.73
N SER A 310 13.38 8.21 14.08
CA SER A 310 14.63 8.70 14.66
C SER A 310 14.89 8.06 16.03
N GLU A 311 16.15 7.99 16.45
CA GLU A 311 16.49 7.44 17.78
C GLU A 311 15.77 8.19 18.90
N ALA A 312 15.66 9.52 18.80
CA ALA A 312 14.90 10.33 19.74
C ALA A 312 13.43 9.87 19.84
N GLN A 313 12.81 9.59 18.70
CA GLN A 313 11.44 9.09 18.66
C GLN A 313 11.32 7.67 19.23
N LEU A 314 12.27 6.79 18.96
CA LEU A 314 12.30 5.43 19.55
C LEU A 314 12.43 5.50 21.08
N ARG A 315 13.23 6.43 21.61
CA ARG A 315 13.36 6.64 23.07
C ARG A 315 12.04 7.07 23.71
N GLU A 316 11.32 8.02 23.11
CA GLU A 316 10.01 8.44 23.60
C GLU A 316 8.98 7.30 23.56
N ILE A 317 8.96 6.50 22.49
CA ILE A 317 8.09 5.32 22.39
C ILE A 317 8.41 4.32 23.52
N ALA A 318 9.69 4.03 23.76
CA ALA A 318 10.11 3.12 24.82
C ALA A 318 9.66 3.60 26.21
N VAL A 319 9.81 4.90 26.50
CA VAL A 319 9.35 5.49 27.76
C VAL A 319 7.82 5.39 27.89
N GLY A 320 7.07 5.72 26.84
CA GLY A 320 5.61 5.63 26.85
C GLY A 320 5.11 4.19 27.05
N LEU A 321 5.70 3.22 26.33
CA LEU A 321 5.36 1.80 26.49
C LEU A 321 5.62 1.31 27.91
N GLU A 322 6.76 1.65 28.50
CA GLU A 322 7.09 1.29 29.88
C GLU A 322 6.10 1.87 30.89
N ARG A 323 5.73 3.16 30.72
CA ARG A 323 4.81 3.85 31.63
C ARG A 323 3.37 3.35 31.54
N THR A 324 2.88 3.01 30.35
CA THR A 324 1.53 2.45 30.20
C THR A 324 1.40 1.05 30.80
N GLY A 325 2.46 0.25 30.76
CA GLY A 325 2.45 -1.13 31.23
C GLY A 325 1.59 -2.07 30.39
N PHE A 326 1.06 -1.64 29.24
CA PHE A 326 0.42 -2.53 28.29
C PHE A 326 1.42 -3.55 27.76
N ARG A 327 0.93 -4.74 27.42
CA ARG A 327 1.77 -5.68 26.67
C ARG A 327 1.98 -5.14 25.28
N PHE A 328 3.17 -5.28 24.73
CA PHE A 328 3.48 -4.75 23.41
C PHE A 328 4.33 -5.68 22.57
N LEU A 329 4.04 -5.66 21.27
CA LEU A 329 4.90 -6.20 20.23
C LEU A 329 5.32 -5.03 19.32
N TRP A 330 6.60 -4.71 19.30
CA TRP A 330 7.11 -3.53 18.60
C TRP A 330 8.12 -3.92 17.52
N SER A 331 7.76 -3.64 16.27
CA SER A 331 8.63 -3.78 15.11
C SER A 331 9.44 -2.50 14.91
N ILE A 332 10.78 -2.61 14.94
CA ILE A 332 11.73 -1.49 14.79
C ILE A 332 12.68 -1.79 13.63
N ARG A 333 12.97 -0.76 12.83
CA ARG A 333 13.87 -0.84 11.67
C ARG A 333 14.87 0.31 11.67
N GLU A 334 16.12 0.03 11.30
CA GLU A 334 17.16 1.05 11.14
C GLU A 334 16.83 1.93 9.91
N PRO A 335 16.90 3.27 10.01
CA PRO A 335 16.70 4.14 8.85
C PRO A 335 17.55 3.76 7.64
N SER A 336 16.98 3.93 6.44
CA SER A 336 17.65 3.61 5.18
C SER A 336 18.90 4.46 4.95
N LYS A 337 19.99 3.84 4.48
CA LYS A 337 21.26 4.52 4.11
C LYS A 337 21.21 5.11 2.70
N GLY A 338 20.14 5.87 2.40
CA GLY A 338 19.90 6.52 1.11
C GLY A 338 18.57 6.13 0.46
N THR A 339 18.23 6.83 -0.62
CA THR A 339 16.91 6.83 -1.30
C THR A 339 16.48 5.46 -1.87
N ILE A 340 17.44 4.63 -2.26
CA ILE A 340 17.18 3.35 -2.95
C ILE A 340 16.93 2.21 -1.94
N TYR A 341 17.66 2.24 -0.82
CA TYR A 341 17.73 1.17 0.16
C TYR A 341 16.47 1.11 1.02
N LEU A 342 16.10 -0.11 1.40
CA LEU A 342 15.09 -0.31 2.44
C LEU A 342 15.68 -0.02 3.81
N PRO A 343 14.84 0.29 4.82
CA PRO A 343 15.26 0.26 6.22
C PRO A 343 15.96 -1.05 6.58
N GLY A 344 17.02 -0.97 7.38
CA GLY A 344 17.81 -2.11 7.83
C GLY A 344 17.28 -2.76 9.11
N GLU A 345 18.04 -3.71 9.62
CA GLU A 345 17.86 -4.31 10.95
C GLU A 345 18.93 -3.74 11.89
N TYR A 346 18.54 -3.36 13.10
CA TYR A 346 19.50 -2.88 14.09
C TYR A 346 20.41 -4.02 14.57
N THR A 347 21.72 -3.77 14.61
CA THR A 347 22.71 -4.72 15.14
C THR A 347 22.63 -4.85 16.65
N ASN A 348 22.37 -3.74 17.36
CA ASN A 348 22.22 -3.71 18.80
C ASN A 348 21.15 -2.68 19.23
N LEU A 349 19.97 -3.15 19.61
CA LEU A 349 18.88 -2.29 20.09
C LEU A 349 19.15 -1.72 21.50
N GLU A 350 20.07 -2.29 22.28
CA GLU A 350 20.40 -1.79 23.63
C GLU A 350 21.11 -0.43 23.60
N GLU A 351 21.79 -0.10 22.49
CA GLU A 351 22.43 1.20 22.29
C GLU A 351 21.41 2.31 21.96
N ILE A 352 20.29 1.93 21.34
CA ILE A 352 19.28 2.83 20.82
C ILE A 352 18.20 3.12 21.87
N LEU A 353 17.77 2.09 22.60
CA LEU A 353 16.69 2.20 23.58
C LEU A 353 17.23 2.67 24.94
N PRO A 354 16.36 3.15 25.85
CA PRO A 354 16.78 3.54 27.19
C PRO A 354 17.47 2.40 27.94
N GLU A 355 18.52 2.72 28.70
CA GLU A 355 19.27 1.73 29.48
C GLU A 355 18.34 0.89 30.36
N GLY A 356 18.48 -0.45 30.31
CA GLY A 356 17.68 -1.38 31.08
C GLY A 356 16.23 -1.60 30.60
N PHE A 357 15.82 -1.00 29.47
CA PHE A 357 14.47 -1.13 28.92
C PHE A 357 14.04 -2.60 28.75
N PHE A 358 14.88 -3.44 28.15
CA PHE A 358 14.58 -4.87 27.96
C PHE A 358 14.41 -5.62 29.28
N HIS A 359 15.22 -5.31 30.30
CA HIS A 359 15.07 -5.92 31.61
C HIS A 359 13.74 -5.52 32.27
N ARG A 360 13.37 -4.24 32.23
CA ARG A 360 12.13 -3.74 32.84
C ARG A 360 10.87 -4.24 32.11
N THR A 361 10.95 -4.46 30.80
CA THR A 361 9.81 -4.87 29.97
C THR A 361 9.79 -6.36 29.64
N ALA A 362 10.73 -7.18 30.12
CA ALA A 362 10.89 -8.59 29.77
C ALA A 362 9.63 -9.47 29.92
N LYS A 363 8.69 -9.08 30.79
CA LYS A 363 7.43 -9.81 31.04
C LYS A 363 6.25 -9.34 30.19
N ILE A 364 6.36 -8.18 29.56
CA ILE A 364 5.24 -7.51 28.88
C ILE A 364 5.54 -7.12 27.44
N GLY A 365 6.81 -7.06 27.04
CA GLY A 365 7.24 -6.53 25.76
C GLY A 365 8.06 -7.51 24.92
N LEU A 366 7.83 -7.50 23.61
CA LEU A 366 8.71 -8.09 22.62
C LEU A 366 9.08 -7.03 21.58
N VAL A 367 10.37 -6.80 21.36
CA VAL A 367 10.90 -5.95 20.29
C VAL A 367 11.53 -6.83 19.22
N CYS A 368 11.24 -6.54 17.96
CA CYS A 368 11.69 -7.33 16.83
C CYS A 368 11.91 -6.45 15.59
N GLY A 369 12.56 -7.03 14.59
CA GLY A 369 12.80 -6.43 13.29
C GLY A 369 11.57 -6.49 12.39
N TRP A 370 11.75 -7.09 11.21
CA TRP A 370 10.65 -7.49 10.35
C TRP A 370 9.68 -8.49 11.02
N VAL A 371 8.38 -8.37 10.72
CA VAL A 371 7.32 -9.14 11.38
C VAL A 371 6.31 -9.75 10.41
N PRO A 372 5.71 -10.91 10.71
CA PRO A 372 4.61 -11.48 9.93
C PRO A 372 3.28 -10.77 10.26
N GLN A 373 3.16 -9.51 9.83
CA GLN A 373 2.08 -8.60 10.25
C GLN A 373 0.67 -9.20 10.16
N VAL A 374 0.31 -9.84 9.04
CA VAL A 374 -1.01 -10.48 8.86
C VAL A 374 -1.28 -11.54 9.93
N ALA A 375 -0.30 -12.38 10.25
CA ALA A 375 -0.45 -13.41 11.28
C ALA A 375 -0.58 -12.81 12.69
N ILE A 376 0.14 -11.72 12.96
CA ILE A 376 0.05 -10.97 14.21
C ILE A 376 -1.34 -10.34 14.35
N LEU A 377 -1.83 -9.62 13.34
CA LEU A 377 -3.15 -8.99 13.37
C LEU A 377 -4.29 -10.01 13.47
N ALA A 378 -4.11 -11.22 12.92
CA ALA A 378 -5.03 -12.33 13.08
C ALA A 378 -5.02 -12.96 14.48
N HIS A 379 -4.01 -12.70 15.29
CA HIS A 379 -3.81 -13.34 16.58
C HIS A 379 -4.73 -12.76 17.66
N GLN A 380 -5.39 -13.64 18.42
CA GLN A 380 -6.38 -13.25 19.45
C GLN A 380 -5.83 -12.32 20.53
N ALA A 381 -4.52 -12.38 20.81
CA ALA A 381 -3.88 -11.54 21.82
C ALA A 381 -3.78 -10.06 21.42
N VAL A 382 -3.81 -9.74 20.12
CA VAL A 382 -3.67 -8.37 19.64
C VAL A 382 -4.97 -7.60 19.89
N GLY A 383 -4.88 -6.55 20.69
CA GLY A 383 -6.00 -5.70 21.10
C GLY A 383 -6.03 -4.33 20.43
N GLY A 384 -4.90 -3.89 19.86
CA GLY A 384 -4.79 -2.60 19.17
C GLY A 384 -3.52 -2.51 18.33
N PHE A 385 -3.54 -1.63 17.33
CA PHE A 385 -2.44 -1.44 16.37
C PHE A 385 -2.05 0.03 16.24
N VAL A 386 -0.85 0.40 16.71
CA VAL A 386 -0.24 1.69 16.35
C VAL A 386 0.39 1.53 14.98
N SER A 387 -0.14 2.27 14.01
CA SER A 387 0.20 2.06 12.61
C SER A 387 0.58 3.36 11.93
N HIS A 388 1.49 3.24 10.96
CA HIS A 388 1.73 4.27 9.96
C HIS A 388 0.56 4.56 9.01
N CYS A 389 -0.58 3.86 9.10
CA CYS A 389 -1.74 4.08 8.24
C CYS A 389 -1.49 3.87 6.73
N GLY A 390 -0.47 3.09 6.35
CA GLY A 390 -0.34 2.61 4.98
C GLY A 390 -1.53 1.73 4.61
N TRP A 391 -2.06 1.90 3.39
CA TRP A 391 -3.39 1.39 3.05
C TRP A 391 -3.55 -0.13 3.22
N ASN A 392 -2.55 -0.92 2.85
CA ASN A 392 -2.58 -2.37 3.07
C ASN A 392 -2.72 -2.71 4.56
N SER A 393 -1.99 -2.02 5.44
CA SER A 393 -2.08 -2.22 6.89
C SER A 393 -3.43 -1.82 7.46
N VAL A 394 -4.06 -0.79 6.90
CA VAL A 394 -5.44 -0.40 7.24
C VAL A 394 -6.40 -1.54 6.89
N LEU A 395 -6.35 -2.06 5.66
CA LEU A 395 -7.22 -3.14 5.21
C LEU A 395 -7.01 -4.43 6.01
N GLU A 396 -5.75 -4.80 6.32
CA GLU A 396 -5.42 -5.95 7.17
C GLU A 396 -6.01 -5.79 8.58
N SER A 397 -5.86 -4.61 9.20
CA SER A 397 -6.39 -4.33 10.53
C SER A 397 -7.91 -4.44 10.57
N LEU A 398 -8.60 -3.87 9.57
CA LEU A 398 -10.05 -3.96 9.45
C LEU A 398 -10.52 -5.40 9.20
N TRP A 399 -9.79 -6.17 8.38
CA TRP A 399 -10.10 -7.58 8.11
C TRP A 399 -10.08 -8.45 9.37
N PHE A 400 -9.14 -8.18 10.28
CA PHE A 400 -9.03 -8.91 11.54
C PHE A 400 -9.78 -8.27 12.72
N SER A 401 -10.39 -7.10 12.54
CA SER A 401 -11.08 -6.32 13.58
C SER A 401 -10.15 -5.84 14.70
N VAL A 402 -8.95 -5.38 14.33
CA VAL A 402 -8.03 -4.73 15.25
C VAL A 402 -8.20 -3.20 15.11
N PRO A 403 -8.55 -2.46 16.17
CA PRO A 403 -8.63 -1.01 16.11
C PRO A 403 -7.22 -0.40 16.01
N MET A 404 -7.14 0.78 15.41
CA MET A 404 -5.87 1.44 15.15
C MET A 404 -5.71 2.74 15.94
N ALA A 405 -4.48 3.06 16.30
CA ALA A 405 -4.07 4.43 16.62
C ALA A 405 -3.19 4.97 15.48
N THR A 406 -3.54 6.16 14.97
CA THR A 406 -2.92 6.72 13.77
C THR A 406 -1.58 7.38 14.08
N TRP A 407 -0.55 6.98 13.33
CA TRP A 407 0.76 7.60 13.40
C TRP A 407 1.45 7.59 12.02
N PRO A 408 0.93 8.37 11.06
CA PRO A 408 1.42 8.38 9.68
C PRO A 408 2.88 8.82 9.59
N VAL A 409 3.59 8.43 8.54
CA VAL A 409 5.03 8.74 8.37
C VAL A 409 5.36 9.26 6.96
N TYR A 410 4.87 8.62 5.90
CA TYR A 410 5.24 8.91 4.51
C TYR A 410 4.08 8.65 3.52
N ALA A 411 4.33 8.85 2.22
CA ALA A 411 3.34 8.65 1.15
C ALA A 411 2.01 9.37 1.45
N GLU A 412 0.86 8.73 1.23
CA GLU A 412 -0.48 9.27 1.47
C GLU A 412 -1.02 9.03 2.89
N GLN A 413 -0.17 8.54 3.79
CA GLN A 413 -0.59 8.05 5.11
C GLN A 413 -1.27 9.12 5.97
N GLN A 414 -0.87 10.39 5.84
CA GLN A 414 -1.50 11.49 6.56
C GLN A 414 -2.96 11.67 6.13
N MET A 415 -3.27 11.51 4.84
CA MET A 415 -4.63 11.54 4.34
C MET A 415 -5.42 10.31 4.83
N ASN A 416 -4.81 9.12 4.81
CA ASN A 416 -5.43 7.90 5.33
C ASN A 416 -5.76 8.02 6.82
N ALA A 417 -4.82 8.54 7.61
CA ALA A 417 -4.99 8.80 9.05
C ALA A 417 -6.14 9.79 9.29
N PHE A 418 -6.17 10.89 8.54
CA PHE A 418 -7.24 11.88 8.60
C PHE A 418 -8.61 11.23 8.35
N GLN A 419 -8.78 10.43 7.30
CA GLN A 419 -10.07 9.78 7.02
C GLN A 419 -10.47 8.78 8.10
N LEU A 420 -9.52 7.94 8.55
CA LEU A 420 -9.80 6.94 9.59
C LEU A 420 -10.34 7.58 10.87
N VAL A 421 -9.81 8.73 11.26
CA VAL A 421 -10.22 9.44 12.47
C VAL A 421 -11.42 10.36 12.22
N LYS A 422 -11.34 11.25 11.22
CA LYS A 422 -12.29 12.36 11.05
C LYS A 422 -13.50 12.02 10.18
N GLU A 423 -13.41 11.03 9.30
CA GLU A 423 -14.52 10.64 8.42
C GLU A 423 -15.17 9.33 8.87
N PHE A 424 -14.35 8.28 9.09
CA PHE A 424 -14.87 6.94 9.37
C PHE A 424 -15.11 6.71 10.87
N GLY A 425 -14.29 7.35 11.72
CA GLY A 425 -14.27 7.09 13.16
C GLY A 425 -13.88 5.63 13.47
N LEU A 426 -12.91 5.10 12.73
CA LEU A 426 -12.37 3.74 12.83
C LEU A 426 -11.01 3.67 13.53
N ALA A 427 -10.44 4.82 13.91
CA ALA A 427 -9.16 4.89 14.59
C ALA A 427 -9.14 5.96 15.68
N VAL A 428 -8.20 5.80 16.60
CA VAL A 428 -7.81 6.78 17.63
C VAL A 428 -6.68 7.66 17.07
N GLU A 429 -6.69 8.93 17.43
CA GLU A 429 -5.67 9.88 17.00
C GLU A 429 -4.49 9.89 17.99
N ILE A 430 -3.29 9.52 17.51
CA ILE A 430 -2.03 9.99 18.13
C ILE A 430 -1.59 11.22 17.34
N ARG A 431 -1.33 11.03 16.03
CA ARG A 431 -1.04 12.11 15.08
C ARG A 431 -1.75 11.87 13.75
N LEU A 432 -1.99 12.96 13.02
CA LEU A 432 -2.56 12.93 11.65
C LEU A 432 -1.58 13.45 10.60
N ASP A 433 -0.60 14.25 11.00
CA ASP A 433 0.30 14.99 10.11
C ASP A 433 1.79 14.72 10.38
N PHE A 434 2.10 13.73 11.22
CA PHE A 434 3.47 13.30 11.47
C PHE A 434 4.15 12.87 10.17
N ARG A 435 5.41 13.26 10.02
CA ARG A 435 6.29 12.92 8.90
C ARG A 435 7.75 13.09 9.32
N GLU A 436 8.67 12.70 8.44
CA GLU A 436 10.07 13.04 8.60
C GLU A 436 10.26 14.56 8.76
N GLY A 437 10.98 14.98 9.80
CA GLY A 437 11.18 16.39 10.16
C GLY A 437 10.12 16.98 11.11
N SER A 438 9.06 16.23 11.45
CA SER A 438 8.12 16.62 12.52
C SER A 438 8.78 16.59 13.90
N ASP A 439 8.22 17.37 14.82
CA ASP A 439 8.55 17.26 16.25
C ASP A 439 8.26 15.85 16.76
N VAL A 440 9.05 15.42 17.75
CA VAL A 440 8.89 14.12 18.39
C VAL A 440 7.52 14.03 19.07
N VAL A 441 6.84 12.89 18.89
CA VAL A 441 5.68 12.52 19.69
C VAL A 441 6.20 12.10 21.06
N LEU A 442 5.82 12.86 22.08
CA LEU A 442 6.24 12.64 23.46
C LEU A 442 5.62 11.36 24.04
N ALA A 443 6.28 10.78 25.02
CA ALA A 443 5.80 9.62 25.77
C ALA A 443 4.37 9.83 26.29
N GLU A 444 4.06 11.02 26.83
CA GLU A 444 2.73 11.34 27.37
C GLU A 444 1.64 11.37 26.29
N GLU A 445 1.99 11.71 25.06
CA GLU A 445 1.06 11.69 23.93
C GLU A 445 0.77 10.25 23.48
N LEU A 446 1.81 9.42 23.38
CA LEU A 446 1.67 8.00 23.12
C LEU A 446 0.83 7.32 24.22
N GLU A 447 1.12 7.59 25.49
CA GLU A 447 0.39 7.03 26.62
C GLU A 447 -1.12 7.29 26.51
N LYS A 448 -1.51 8.54 26.21
CA LYS A 448 -2.92 8.90 26.02
C LYS A 448 -3.55 8.16 24.83
N GLY A 449 -2.84 8.08 23.71
CA GLY A 449 -3.31 7.35 22.53
C GLY A 449 -3.49 5.86 22.80
N LEU A 450 -2.56 5.23 23.53
CA LEU A 450 -2.65 3.83 23.93
C LEU A 450 -3.77 3.57 24.94
N GLN A 451 -3.95 4.46 25.92
CA GLN A 451 -5.07 4.36 26.87
C GLN A 451 -6.41 4.46 26.14
N GLN A 452 -6.57 5.39 25.20
CA GLN A 452 -7.78 5.50 24.39
C GLN A 452 -7.97 4.28 23.47
N LEU A 453 -6.90 3.77 22.88
CA LEU A 453 -6.95 2.59 22.01
C LEU A 453 -7.33 1.32 22.78
N MET A 454 -6.76 1.13 23.96
CA MET A 454 -6.85 -0.11 24.73
C MET A 454 -8.01 -0.11 25.72
N ASP A 455 -8.20 0.99 26.46
CA ASP A 455 -9.17 1.14 27.55
C ASP A 455 -10.25 2.20 27.27
N GLY A 456 -10.22 2.83 26.09
CA GLY A 456 -11.18 3.87 25.71
C GLY A 456 -12.58 3.36 25.37
N ASP A 457 -13.43 4.28 24.90
CA ASP A 457 -14.81 3.97 24.53
C ASP A 457 -14.87 2.85 23.48
N ASP A 458 -15.80 1.93 23.68
CA ASP A 458 -16.04 0.78 22.81
C ASP A 458 -16.54 1.18 21.42
N GLU A 459 -16.87 2.46 21.18
CA GLU A 459 -17.41 2.92 19.89
C GLU A 459 -16.48 2.64 18.70
N VAL A 460 -15.18 2.94 18.80
CA VAL A 460 -14.21 2.65 17.73
C VAL A 460 -14.11 1.14 17.52
N ARG A 461 -14.01 0.36 18.61
CA ARG A 461 -13.94 -1.11 18.56
C ARG A 461 -15.20 -1.70 17.90
N ARG A 462 -16.38 -1.20 18.27
CA ARG A 462 -17.68 -1.60 17.73
C ARG A 462 -17.76 -1.30 16.23
N LYS A 463 -17.36 -0.10 15.80
CA LYS A 463 -17.32 0.27 14.38
C LYS A 463 -16.33 -0.57 13.58
N VAL A 464 -15.13 -0.83 14.12
CA VAL A 464 -14.12 -1.70 13.49
C VAL A 464 -14.64 -3.13 13.35
N LYS A 465 -15.31 -3.67 14.38
CA LYS A 465 -15.96 -4.99 14.30
C LYS A 465 -17.05 -5.03 13.24
N GLN A 466 -17.87 -3.99 13.12
CA GLN A 466 -18.85 -3.88 12.04
C GLN A 466 -18.18 -3.79 10.67
N MET A 467 -17.06 -3.07 10.58
CA MET A 467 -16.32 -2.93 9.33
C MET A 467 -15.65 -4.23 8.88
N LYS A 468 -15.23 -5.09 9.81
CA LYS A 468 -14.80 -6.47 9.49
C LYS A 468 -15.89 -7.29 8.81
N GLU A 469 -17.12 -7.23 9.32
CA GLU A 469 -18.22 -7.99 8.71
C GLU A 469 -18.58 -7.44 7.33
N LYS A 470 -18.56 -6.11 7.18
CA LYS A 470 -18.74 -5.45 5.87
C LYS A 470 -17.65 -5.82 4.87
N SER A 471 -16.38 -5.78 5.28
CA SER A 471 -15.25 -6.09 4.40
C SER A 471 -15.28 -7.55 3.93
N ARG A 472 -15.70 -8.49 4.78
CA ARG A 472 -15.95 -9.89 4.39
C ARG A 472 -17.14 -10.01 3.45
N THR A 473 -18.24 -9.35 3.77
CA THR A 473 -19.47 -9.40 2.97
C THR A 473 -19.28 -8.82 1.57
N ALA A 474 -18.49 -7.75 1.43
CA ALA A 474 -18.14 -7.17 0.14
C ALA A 474 -17.50 -8.18 -0.83
N MET A 475 -16.73 -9.15 -0.30
CA MET A 475 -16.02 -10.17 -1.07
C MET A 475 -16.84 -11.44 -1.36
N MET A 476 -17.97 -11.65 -0.66
CA MET A 476 -18.85 -12.80 -0.86
C MET A 476 -19.71 -12.63 -2.11
N GLU A 477 -20.34 -13.72 -2.56
CA GLU A 477 -21.34 -13.65 -3.64
C GLU A 477 -22.42 -12.61 -3.32
N ASP A 478 -22.81 -11.84 -4.34
CA ASP A 478 -23.68 -10.66 -4.26
C ASP A 478 -23.12 -9.46 -3.46
N GLY A 479 -21.90 -9.56 -2.93
CA GLY A 479 -21.16 -8.47 -2.28
C GLY A 479 -20.73 -7.36 -3.25
N SER A 480 -20.50 -6.16 -2.72
CA SER A 480 -20.15 -4.97 -3.51
C SER A 480 -18.90 -5.16 -4.37
N SER A 481 -17.81 -5.66 -3.79
CA SER A 481 -16.53 -5.92 -4.48
C SER A 481 -16.60 -7.12 -5.41
N TYR A 482 -17.32 -8.18 -5.02
CA TYR A 482 -17.57 -9.35 -5.86
C TYR A 482 -18.30 -8.96 -7.15
N ASN A 483 -19.35 -8.14 -7.03
CA ASN A 483 -20.10 -7.64 -8.17
C ASN A 483 -19.25 -6.67 -9.01
N SER A 484 -18.49 -5.77 -8.37
CA SER A 484 -17.59 -4.86 -9.08
C SER A 484 -16.53 -5.60 -9.90
N LEU A 485 -15.96 -6.69 -9.37
CA LEU A 485 -15.04 -7.55 -10.11
C LEU A 485 -15.74 -8.27 -11.26
N GLY A 486 -17.00 -8.69 -11.06
CA GLY A 486 -17.84 -9.25 -12.12
C GLY A 486 -18.04 -8.27 -13.28
N SER A 487 -18.41 -7.01 -12.99
CA SER A 487 -18.54 -5.95 -14.00
C SER A 487 -17.22 -5.68 -14.71
N LEU A 488 -16.09 -5.64 -13.99
CA LEU A 488 -14.77 -5.53 -14.62
C LEU A 488 -14.52 -6.66 -15.62
N ILE A 489 -14.85 -7.91 -15.25
CA ILE A 489 -14.68 -9.07 -16.12
C ILE A 489 -15.55 -8.97 -17.37
N GLU A 490 -16.81 -8.53 -17.23
CA GLU A 490 -17.71 -8.29 -18.36
C GLU A 490 -17.14 -7.24 -19.33
N ASP A 491 -16.64 -6.13 -18.79
CA ASP A 491 -16.05 -5.05 -19.58
C ASP A 491 -14.74 -5.47 -20.26
N LEU A 492 -13.90 -6.26 -19.57
CA LEU A 492 -12.70 -6.87 -20.15
C LEU A 492 -13.07 -7.75 -21.35
N MET A 493 -14.06 -8.62 -21.19
CA MET A 493 -14.53 -9.50 -22.27
C MET A 493 -15.10 -8.72 -23.45
N ALA A 494 -15.87 -7.66 -23.20
CA ALA A 494 -16.42 -6.80 -24.23
C ALA A 494 -15.33 -6.07 -25.02
N ASN A 495 -14.29 -5.56 -24.34
CA ASN A 495 -13.20 -4.82 -24.97
C ASN A 495 -12.26 -5.68 -25.83
N ILE A 496 -12.25 -7.00 -25.64
CA ILE A 496 -11.41 -7.94 -26.40
C ILE A 496 -12.03 -8.28 -27.77
N GLY A 497 -13.32 -7.96 -27.98
CA GLY A 497 -14.05 -8.23 -29.22
C GLY A 497 -14.28 -9.73 -29.42
N CYS A 498 -15.08 -10.35 -28.55
CA CYS A 498 -15.64 -11.69 -28.77
C CYS A 498 -16.84 -11.66 -29.70
#